data_AF-A0A920W6I2-F1
#
_entry.id   AF-A0A920W6I2-F1
#
_cell.length_a   1.000
_cell.length_b   1.000
_cell.length_c   1.000
_cell.angle_alpha   90.00
_cell.angle_beta   90.00
_cell.angle_gamma   90.00
#
_symmetry.space_group_name_H-M   'P 1'
#
loop_
_entity.id
_entity.type
_entity.pdbx_description
1 polymer ?
#
loop_
_entity_poly.entity_id
_entity_poly.type
_entity_poly.pdbx_seq_one_letter_code
_entity_poly.pdbx_strand_id
1 'polypeptide(L)'
;MELFQWGTDPWGQEILIRVSWDLLYLSFWAGVAFIIFHVIYSAVWLPKLAREASGGGGSAGVAGIPDRIERHSLAARLFHWVMAISMLVLLVTGFFPIVGIQFPWVTIHWIAGVVLTISIIYHIVHSTFFLDFWSIWILPADLAEAAARVKRQLGQGGEGEIKKHGKYPLDHKLYHTSVMLAGLAVIATGLVMMFRIENALVARNAYLLAEETWGLMYTLHGLGAVLFVMLTLTHIYFAVRPDKIWLTKSMIFGSVSRDEYLSHHDPDRWDVTTK
;
A
#
# COMPACT_ATOMS: atom_id res chain seq x y z
N MET A 1 25.49 -1.94 -9.90
CA MET A 1 24.07 -1.56 -10.01
C MET A 1 24.03 -0.12 -10.46
N GLU A 2 23.38 0.13 -11.59
CA GLU A 2 23.06 1.48 -12.02
C GLU A 2 21.66 1.85 -11.52
N LEU A 3 21.44 3.11 -11.16
CA LEU A 3 20.12 3.59 -10.71
C LEU A 3 19.28 4.11 -11.89
N PHE A 4 19.95 4.68 -12.89
CA PHE A 4 19.34 5.36 -14.02
C PHE A 4 19.95 4.84 -15.31
N GLN A 5 19.15 4.85 -16.37
CA GLN A 5 19.61 4.57 -17.72
C GLN A 5 19.67 5.88 -18.50
N TRP A 6 20.88 6.19 -18.97
CA TRP A 6 21.18 7.34 -19.82
C TRP A 6 21.29 6.89 -21.29
N GLY A 7 21.10 7.83 -22.21
CA GLY A 7 21.42 7.64 -23.62
C GLY A 7 21.53 8.97 -24.32
N THR A 8 21.51 8.97 -25.65
CA THR A 8 21.73 10.17 -26.45
C THR A 8 20.48 10.60 -27.20
N ASP A 9 20.22 11.90 -27.22
CA ASP A 9 19.22 12.53 -28.08
C ASP A 9 19.66 12.53 -29.57
N PRO A 10 18.82 12.96 -30.52
CA PRO A 10 19.18 13.07 -31.93
C PRO A 10 20.34 14.03 -32.24
N TRP A 11 20.73 14.89 -31.30
CA TRP A 11 21.83 15.86 -31.42
C TRP A 11 23.10 15.39 -30.72
N GLY A 12 23.11 14.17 -30.15
CA GLY A 12 24.25 13.59 -29.45
C GLY A 12 24.43 14.07 -28.01
N GLN A 13 23.46 14.76 -27.42
CA GLN A 13 23.48 15.16 -26.02
C GLN A 13 23.04 14.00 -25.13
N GLU A 14 23.71 13.84 -23.99
CA GLU A 14 23.33 12.82 -23.00
C GLU A 14 22.05 13.24 -22.28
N ILE A 15 21.05 12.36 -22.30
CA ILE A 15 19.75 12.55 -21.66
C ILE A 15 19.37 11.35 -20.79
N LEU A 16 18.62 11.62 -19.74
CA LEU A 16 18.00 10.59 -18.92
C LEU A 16 16.90 9.90 -19.73
N ILE A 17 16.88 8.58 -19.79
CA ILE A 17 15.83 7.85 -20.52
C ILE A 17 14.80 7.26 -19.56
N ARG A 18 15.26 6.60 -18.49
CA ARG A 18 14.41 5.92 -17.51
C ARG A 18 15.23 5.46 -16.30
N VAL A 19 14.55 4.83 -15.34
CA VAL A 19 15.21 4.04 -14.29
C VAL A 19 15.92 2.81 -14.85
N SER A 20 16.97 2.36 -14.18
CA SER A 20 17.59 1.06 -14.46
C SER A 20 16.66 -0.10 -14.07
N TRP A 21 16.66 -1.16 -14.87
CA TRP A 21 15.94 -2.39 -14.54
C TRP A 21 16.56 -3.17 -13.37
N ASP A 22 17.80 -2.84 -12.97
CA ASP A 22 18.38 -3.31 -11.70
C ASP A 22 17.47 -3.00 -10.52
N LEU A 23 16.76 -1.85 -10.56
CA LEU A 23 15.85 -1.44 -9.50
C LEU A 23 14.62 -2.36 -9.39
N LEU A 24 14.16 -2.96 -10.50
CA LEU A 24 13.07 -3.95 -10.46
C LEU A 24 13.50 -5.17 -9.64
N TYR A 25 14.67 -5.73 -9.95
CA TYR A 25 15.22 -6.87 -9.23
C TYR A 25 15.51 -6.52 -7.77
N LEU A 26 16.08 -5.34 -7.51
CA LEU A 26 16.33 -4.85 -6.16
C LEU A 26 15.03 -4.76 -5.36
N SER A 27 13.98 -4.15 -5.92
CA SER A 27 12.67 -4.00 -5.25
C SER A 27 12.01 -5.36 -4.97
N PHE A 28 12.03 -6.26 -5.96
CA PHE A 28 11.50 -7.61 -5.79
C PHE A 28 12.23 -8.36 -4.66
N TRP A 29 13.57 -8.42 -4.72
CA TRP A 29 14.37 -9.14 -3.72
C TRP A 29 14.37 -8.46 -2.35
N ALA A 30 14.28 -7.13 -2.29
CA ALA A 30 14.07 -6.40 -1.04
C ALA A 30 12.72 -6.78 -0.40
N GLY A 31 11.65 -6.89 -1.18
CA GLY A 31 10.36 -7.39 -0.71
C GLY A 31 10.44 -8.82 -0.18
N VAL A 32 11.11 -9.72 -0.91
CA VAL A 32 11.33 -11.11 -0.46
C VAL A 32 12.18 -11.16 0.81
N ALA A 33 13.27 -10.41 0.89
CA ALA A 33 14.14 -10.35 2.06
C ALA A 33 13.39 -9.79 3.28
N PHE A 34 12.57 -8.76 3.09
CA PHE A 34 11.69 -8.23 4.13
C PHE A 34 10.71 -9.30 4.65
N ILE A 35 10.06 -10.04 3.74
CA ILE A 35 9.14 -11.13 4.11
C ILE A 35 9.87 -12.21 4.92
N ILE A 36 11.04 -12.66 4.46
CA ILE A 36 11.84 -13.68 5.16
C ILE A 36 12.22 -13.18 6.55
N PHE A 37 12.75 -11.95 6.64
CA PHE A 37 13.10 -11.32 7.91
C PHE A 37 11.89 -11.26 8.84
N HIS A 38 10.74 -10.79 8.36
CA HIS A 38 9.52 -10.67 9.15
C HIS A 38 8.98 -12.04 9.62
N VAL A 39 9.05 -13.07 8.77
CA VAL A 39 8.70 -14.45 9.16
C VAL A 39 9.60 -14.94 10.29
N ILE A 40 10.92 -14.80 10.16
CA ILE A 40 11.88 -15.21 11.20
C ILE A 40 11.65 -14.43 12.49
N TYR A 41 11.49 -13.11 12.38
CA TYR A 41 11.20 -12.23 13.51
C TYR A 41 9.92 -12.69 14.25
N SER A 42 8.85 -12.92 13.50
CA SER A 42 7.56 -13.30 14.08
C SER A 42 7.54 -14.70 14.68
N ALA A 43 8.29 -15.65 14.11
CA ALA A 43 8.36 -17.02 14.62
C ALA A 43 9.28 -17.18 15.84
N VAL A 44 10.39 -16.44 15.87
CA VAL A 44 11.45 -16.64 16.87
C VAL A 44 11.39 -15.64 18.02
N TRP A 45 11.06 -14.37 17.72
CA TRP A 45 11.24 -13.27 18.68
C TRP A 45 9.93 -12.85 19.34
N LEU A 46 8.81 -12.81 18.62
CA LEU A 46 7.50 -12.47 19.22
C LEU A 46 7.09 -13.41 20.37
N PRO A 47 7.24 -14.75 20.27
CA PRO A 47 6.88 -15.64 21.38
C PRO A 47 7.77 -15.45 22.61
N LYS A 48 9.05 -15.09 22.42
CA LYS A 48 9.98 -14.80 23.52
C LYS A 48 9.57 -13.52 24.27
N LEU A 49 9.31 -12.46 23.52
CA LEU A 49 8.81 -11.19 24.07
C LEU A 49 7.45 -11.33 24.75
N ALA A 50 6.55 -12.18 24.22
CA ALA A 50 5.25 -12.45 24.83
C ALA A 50 5.33 -13.26 26.13
N ARG A 51 6.29 -14.20 26.23
CA ARG A 51 6.55 -14.97 27.45
C ARG A 51 7.20 -14.14 28.56
N GLU A 52 7.97 -13.12 28.19
CA GLU A 52 8.53 -12.15 29.15
C GLU A 52 7.47 -11.15 29.67
N ALA A 53 6.41 -10.91 28.90
CA ALA A 53 5.37 -9.93 29.20
C ALA A 53 4.10 -10.52 29.86
N SER A 54 4.08 -11.79 30.24
CA SER A 54 2.86 -12.43 30.78
C SER A 54 2.58 -12.01 32.23
N GLY A 55 1.95 -10.85 32.39
CA GLY A 55 1.14 -10.41 33.53
C GLY A 55 -0.26 -10.03 33.01
N GLY A 56 -1.29 -10.65 33.56
CA GLY A 56 -2.63 -10.77 32.97
C GLY A 56 -3.44 -9.48 32.80
N GLY A 57 -4.47 -9.58 31.97
CA GLY A 57 -5.51 -8.57 31.78
C GLY A 57 -6.63 -9.10 30.90
N GLY A 58 -7.53 -9.89 31.47
CA GLY A 58 -8.75 -10.32 30.79
C GLY A 58 -9.62 -9.10 30.44
N SER A 59 -10.10 -9.02 29.21
CA SER A 59 -10.93 -7.89 28.78
C SER A 59 -12.28 -7.94 29.49
N ALA A 60 -12.51 -7.01 30.40
CA ALA A 60 -13.84 -6.70 30.90
C ALA A 60 -14.72 -6.30 29.71
N GLY A 61 -15.87 -6.96 29.58
CA GLY A 61 -16.80 -6.75 28.48
C GLY A 61 -17.39 -5.35 28.54
N VAL A 62 -17.00 -4.48 27.61
CA VAL A 62 -17.71 -3.22 27.36
C VAL A 62 -19.11 -3.59 26.86
N ALA A 63 -20.15 -3.18 27.60
CA ALA A 63 -21.54 -3.41 27.24
C ALA A 63 -21.90 -2.63 25.96
N GLY A 64 -22.76 -3.20 25.10
CA GLY A 64 -23.27 -2.54 23.91
C GLY A 64 -22.52 -2.78 22.59
N ILE A 65 -21.42 -3.55 22.60
CA ILE A 65 -20.71 -3.91 21.35
C ILE A 65 -21.45 -5.06 20.64
N PRO A 66 -21.84 -4.92 19.36
CA PRO A 66 -22.48 -5.98 18.58
C PRO A 66 -21.59 -7.21 18.37
N ASP A 67 -22.19 -8.39 18.22
CA ASP A 67 -21.46 -9.65 17.95
C ASP A 67 -20.72 -9.63 16.60
N ARG A 68 -21.28 -8.90 15.63
CA ARG A 68 -20.65 -8.64 14.33
C ARG A 68 -20.56 -7.14 14.07
N ILE A 69 -19.34 -6.69 13.82
CA ILE A 69 -19.02 -5.29 13.55
C ILE A 69 -18.73 -5.16 12.07
N GLU A 70 -19.44 -4.26 11.39
CA GLU A 70 -19.14 -3.89 10.02
C GLU A 70 -17.83 -3.09 9.97
N ARG A 71 -16.79 -3.67 9.37
CA ARG A 71 -15.50 -2.99 9.19
C ARG A 71 -15.43 -2.28 7.85
N HIS A 72 -16.00 -2.90 6.81
CA HIS A 72 -15.98 -2.44 5.42
C HIS A 72 -17.34 -2.62 4.76
N SER A 73 -17.90 -1.51 4.26
CA SER A 73 -19.13 -1.53 3.46
C SER A 73 -18.93 -2.31 2.16
N LEU A 74 -20.02 -2.73 1.52
CA LEU A 74 -19.96 -3.40 0.21
C LEU A 74 -19.24 -2.52 -0.84
N ALA A 75 -19.55 -1.23 -0.88
CA ALA A 75 -18.92 -0.28 -1.78
C ALA A 75 -17.40 -0.21 -1.57
N ALA A 76 -16.95 -0.09 -0.31
CA ALA A 76 -15.52 -0.09 0.03
C ALA A 76 -14.82 -1.39 -0.40
N ARG A 77 -15.50 -2.53 -0.29
CA ARG A 77 -14.96 -3.83 -0.71
C ARG A 77 -14.80 -3.94 -2.21
N LEU A 78 -15.88 -3.69 -2.96
CA LEU A 78 -15.85 -3.74 -4.43
C LEU A 78 -14.77 -2.81 -4.97
N PHE A 79 -14.72 -1.60 -4.43
CA PHE A 79 -13.75 -0.59 -4.81
C PHE A 79 -12.29 -1.05 -4.62
N HIS A 80 -11.96 -1.59 -3.45
CA HIS A 80 -10.64 -2.17 -3.19
C HIS A 80 -10.29 -3.28 -4.19
N TRP A 81 -11.22 -4.21 -4.45
CA TRP A 81 -10.95 -5.33 -5.37
C TRP A 81 -10.73 -4.86 -6.81
N VAL A 82 -11.48 -3.86 -7.28
CA VAL A 82 -11.23 -3.23 -8.58
C VAL A 82 -9.84 -2.61 -8.64
N MET A 83 -9.44 -1.85 -7.62
CA MET A 83 -8.08 -1.29 -7.57
C MET A 83 -7.00 -2.36 -7.50
N ALA A 84 -7.19 -3.41 -6.70
CA ALA A 84 -6.22 -4.49 -6.53
C ALA A 84 -6.02 -5.25 -7.85
N ILE A 85 -7.10 -5.58 -8.56
CA ILE A 85 -7.02 -6.24 -9.88
C ILE A 85 -6.32 -5.32 -10.88
N SER A 86 -6.71 -4.04 -10.96
CA SER A 86 -6.06 -3.08 -11.86
C SER A 86 -4.56 -2.94 -11.57
N MET A 87 -4.18 -2.89 -10.29
CA MET A 87 -2.77 -2.83 -9.87
C MET A 87 -2.00 -4.07 -10.33
N LEU A 88 -2.54 -5.28 -10.11
CA LEU A 88 -1.89 -6.52 -10.56
C LEU A 88 -1.75 -6.56 -12.09
N VAL A 89 -2.78 -6.15 -12.83
CA VAL A 89 -2.73 -6.06 -14.29
C VAL A 89 -1.67 -5.07 -14.75
N LEU A 90 -1.58 -3.89 -14.12
CA LEU A 90 -0.58 -2.86 -14.44
C LEU A 90 0.85 -3.35 -14.17
N LEU A 91 1.09 -4.02 -13.04
CA LEU A 91 2.40 -4.60 -12.72
C LEU A 91 2.79 -5.70 -13.72
N VAL A 92 1.86 -6.61 -14.04
CA VAL A 92 2.09 -7.67 -15.03
C VAL A 92 2.41 -7.06 -16.40
N THR A 93 1.52 -6.19 -16.90
CA THR A 93 1.69 -5.58 -18.24
C THR A 93 2.90 -4.66 -18.34
N GLY A 94 3.27 -3.99 -17.24
CA GLY A 94 4.46 -3.15 -17.19
C GLY A 94 5.77 -3.94 -17.14
N PHE A 95 5.83 -5.02 -16.33
CA PHE A 95 7.09 -5.71 -16.04
C PHE A 95 7.34 -7.02 -16.80
N PHE A 96 6.32 -7.74 -17.23
CA PHE A 96 6.51 -9.00 -17.97
C PHE A 96 7.32 -8.82 -19.27
N PRO A 97 7.08 -7.77 -20.09
CA PRO A 97 7.90 -7.52 -21.27
C PRO A 97 9.37 -7.22 -20.93
N ILE A 98 9.65 -6.69 -19.74
CA ILE A 98 11.01 -6.35 -19.29
C ILE A 98 11.77 -7.62 -18.90
N VAL A 99 11.09 -8.60 -18.29
CA VAL A 99 11.70 -9.90 -17.91
C VAL A 99 11.65 -10.95 -19.03
N GLY A 100 11.29 -10.55 -20.25
CA GLY A 100 11.35 -11.39 -21.45
C GLY A 100 10.03 -12.05 -21.88
N ILE A 101 8.92 -11.81 -21.17
CA ILE A 101 7.59 -12.35 -21.52
C ILE A 101 6.86 -11.35 -22.41
N GLN A 102 6.90 -11.56 -23.73
CA GLN A 102 6.31 -10.65 -24.73
C GLN A 102 4.85 -11.00 -25.05
N PHE A 103 3.98 -9.99 -25.07
CA PHE A 103 2.56 -10.08 -25.45
C PHE A 103 2.02 -8.66 -25.78
N PRO A 104 0.83 -8.49 -26.40
CA PRO A 104 0.28 -7.16 -26.71
C PRO A 104 -0.24 -6.45 -25.45
N TRP A 105 0.69 -6.01 -24.60
CA TRP A 105 0.42 -5.51 -23.25
C TRP A 105 -0.07 -4.05 -23.20
N VAL A 106 0.33 -3.22 -24.17
CA VAL A 106 0.13 -1.76 -24.13
C VAL A 106 -1.34 -1.39 -23.98
N THR A 107 -2.22 -2.00 -24.79
CA THR A 107 -3.67 -1.74 -24.74
C THR A 107 -4.26 -2.11 -23.38
N ILE A 108 -3.85 -3.26 -22.83
CA ILE A 108 -4.31 -3.72 -21.52
C ILE A 108 -3.82 -2.78 -20.42
N HIS A 109 -2.56 -2.32 -20.51
CA HIS A 109 -1.93 -1.47 -19.53
C HIS A 109 -2.63 -0.11 -19.41
N TRP A 110 -2.84 0.61 -20.52
CA TRP A 110 -3.46 1.94 -20.42
C TRP A 110 -4.94 1.85 -20.03
N ILE A 111 -5.68 0.81 -20.45
CA ILE A 111 -7.07 0.59 -20.00
C ILE A 111 -7.10 0.35 -18.50
N ALA A 112 -6.25 -0.54 -17.97
CA ALA A 112 -6.14 -0.78 -16.53
C ALA A 112 -5.72 0.48 -15.76
N GLY A 113 -4.86 1.31 -16.35
CA GLY A 113 -4.45 2.60 -15.80
C GLY A 113 -5.61 3.59 -15.69
N VAL A 114 -6.46 3.67 -16.70
CA VAL A 114 -7.68 4.50 -16.68
C VAL A 114 -8.67 3.99 -15.63
N VAL A 115 -8.90 2.68 -15.56
CA VAL A 115 -9.77 2.07 -14.53
C VAL A 115 -9.24 2.37 -13.13
N LEU A 116 -7.93 2.23 -12.90
CA LEU A 116 -7.31 2.58 -11.62
C LEU A 116 -7.45 4.08 -11.32
N THR A 117 -7.27 4.95 -12.31
CA THR A 117 -7.38 6.41 -12.15
C THR A 117 -8.79 6.82 -11.74
N ILE A 118 -9.81 6.35 -12.47
CA ILE A 118 -11.22 6.60 -12.13
C ILE A 118 -11.53 6.08 -10.72
N SER A 119 -10.99 4.90 -10.41
CA SER A 119 -11.16 4.31 -9.09
C SER A 119 -10.57 5.23 -8.02
N ILE A 120 -9.32 5.65 -8.13
CA ILE A 120 -8.67 6.51 -7.15
C ILE A 120 -9.37 7.86 -6.99
N ILE A 121 -9.91 8.44 -8.07
CA ILE A 121 -10.73 9.66 -7.98
C ILE A 121 -11.97 9.41 -7.11
N TYR A 122 -12.69 8.32 -7.35
CA TYR A 122 -13.81 7.92 -6.50
C TYR A 122 -13.35 7.69 -5.05
N HIS A 123 -12.20 7.04 -4.84
CA HIS A 123 -11.65 6.83 -3.49
C HIS A 123 -11.49 8.13 -2.74
N ILE A 124 -10.83 9.12 -3.36
CA ILE A 124 -10.51 10.41 -2.75
C ILE A 124 -11.81 11.13 -2.38
N VAL A 125 -12.80 11.17 -3.27
CA VAL A 125 -14.10 11.78 -2.99
C VAL A 125 -14.79 11.04 -1.84
N HIS A 126 -14.90 9.71 -1.93
CA HIS A 126 -15.59 8.90 -0.93
C HIS A 126 -14.93 9.00 0.45
N SER A 127 -13.59 8.97 0.52
CA SER A 127 -12.84 9.05 1.77
C SER A 127 -12.92 10.44 2.40
N THR A 128 -12.98 11.49 1.58
CA THR A 128 -13.02 12.88 2.06
C THR A 128 -14.38 13.24 2.64
N PHE A 129 -15.47 12.80 2.02
CA PHE A 129 -16.82 13.25 2.36
C PHE A 129 -17.68 12.23 3.10
N PHE A 130 -17.39 10.93 3.02
CA PHE A 130 -18.28 9.87 3.53
C PHE A 130 -17.61 8.92 4.54
N LEU A 131 -16.30 9.05 4.75
CA LEU A 131 -15.56 8.27 5.74
C LEU A 131 -14.86 9.20 6.73
N ASP A 132 -14.31 8.62 7.79
CA ASP A 132 -13.41 9.35 8.70
C ASP A 132 -12.05 9.59 8.01
N PHE A 133 -11.97 10.68 7.26
CA PHE A 133 -10.79 11.10 6.51
C PHE A 133 -9.54 11.17 7.39
N TRP A 134 -9.66 11.63 8.64
CA TRP A 134 -8.54 11.81 9.56
C TRP A 134 -7.97 10.51 10.10
N SER A 135 -8.76 9.43 10.13
CA SER A 135 -8.34 8.14 10.67
C SER A 135 -7.13 7.50 9.98
N ILE A 136 -6.87 7.82 8.71
CA ILE A 136 -5.80 7.22 7.91
C ILE A 136 -4.50 8.04 7.89
N TRP A 137 -4.55 9.30 8.32
CA TRP A 137 -3.37 10.17 8.35
C TRP A 137 -2.50 9.87 9.56
N ILE A 138 -1.19 10.04 9.39
CA ILE A 138 -0.21 9.92 10.47
C ILE A 138 -0.37 11.12 11.38
N LEU A 139 -0.75 10.87 12.64
CA LEU A 139 -0.93 11.90 13.66
C LEU A 139 0.21 11.84 14.69
N PRO A 140 0.49 12.94 15.41
CA PRO A 140 1.49 12.96 16.48
C PRO A 140 1.30 11.86 17.53
N ALA A 141 0.03 11.51 17.82
CA ALA A 141 -0.30 10.43 18.75
C ALA A 141 0.20 9.05 18.27
N ASP A 142 0.18 8.78 16.95
CA ASP A 142 0.68 7.52 16.41
C ASP A 142 2.21 7.40 16.56
N LEU A 143 2.92 8.53 16.40
CA LEU A 143 4.37 8.60 16.58
C LEU A 143 4.77 8.45 18.06
N ALA A 144 4.03 9.10 18.95
CA ALA A 144 4.22 8.94 20.39
C ALA A 144 3.99 7.48 20.83
N GLU A 145 2.96 6.83 20.27
CA GLU A 145 2.68 5.42 20.51
C GLU A 145 3.82 4.51 20.00
N ALA A 146 4.32 4.75 18.78
CA ALA A 146 5.44 4.00 18.24
C ALA A 146 6.71 4.17 19.08
N ALA A 147 7.02 5.40 19.51
CA ALA A 147 8.14 5.67 20.40
C ALA A 147 8.00 4.94 21.75
N ALA A 148 6.80 4.91 22.34
CA ALA A 148 6.54 4.18 23.57
C ALA A 148 6.75 2.66 23.39
N ARG A 149 6.30 2.09 22.27
CA ARG A 149 6.51 0.67 21.94
C ARG A 149 7.99 0.33 21.78
N VAL A 150 8.75 1.16 21.07
CA VAL A 150 10.20 1.00 20.91
C VAL A 150 10.91 1.08 22.26
N LYS A 151 10.60 2.09 23.09
CA LYS A 151 11.17 2.19 24.44
C LYS A 151 10.89 0.94 25.27
N ARG A 152 9.67 0.40 25.21
CA ARG A 152 9.32 -0.85 25.91
C ARG A 152 10.12 -2.05 25.38
N GLN A 153 10.25 -2.19 24.06
CA GLN A 153 11.06 -3.25 23.45
C GLN A 153 12.55 -3.16 23.83
N LEU A 154 13.04 -1.95 24.10
CA LEU A 154 14.42 -1.71 24.57
C LEU A 154 14.57 -1.81 26.10
N GLY A 155 13.54 -2.23 26.83
CA GLY A 155 13.57 -2.32 28.30
C GLY A 155 13.54 -0.97 29.03
N GLN A 156 13.22 0.12 28.32
CA GLN A 156 13.19 1.51 28.83
C GLN A 156 11.75 2.04 29.00
N GLY A 157 10.75 1.17 28.92
CA GLY A 157 9.34 1.54 29.09
C GLY A 157 8.91 1.49 30.55
N GLY A 158 8.05 2.43 30.97
CA GLY A 158 7.36 2.33 32.27
C GLY A 158 6.32 1.19 32.28
N GLU A 159 5.86 0.80 33.47
CA GLU A 159 4.91 -0.30 33.72
C GLU A 159 3.47 -0.08 33.16
N GLY A 160 3.24 1.01 32.43
CA GLY A 160 1.92 1.35 31.89
C GLY A 160 1.49 0.46 30.72
N GLU A 161 0.20 0.09 30.68
CA GLU A 161 -0.40 -0.64 29.58
C GLU A 161 -0.35 0.21 28.29
N ILE A 162 0.25 -0.34 27.21
CA ILE A 162 0.20 0.32 25.91
C ILE A 162 -1.20 0.10 25.34
N LYS A 163 -1.98 1.19 25.29
CA LYS A 163 -3.32 1.19 24.69
C LYS A 163 -3.29 0.58 23.29
N LYS A 164 -4.34 -0.16 22.96
CA LYS A 164 -4.54 -0.72 21.61
C LYS A 164 -4.74 0.41 20.60
N HIS A 165 -4.56 0.09 19.32
CA HIS A 165 -4.76 1.07 18.26
C HIS A 165 -6.25 1.33 17.99
N GLY A 166 -6.56 2.46 17.36
CA GLY A 166 -7.86 2.66 16.73
C GLY A 166 -8.05 1.76 15.49
N LYS A 167 -8.90 2.16 14.54
CA LYS A 167 -9.22 1.36 13.35
C LYS A 167 -7.98 0.99 12.51
N TYR A 168 -7.05 1.93 12.37
CA TYR A 168 -5.82 1.81 11.58
C TYR A 168 -4.59 2.06 12.46
N PRO A 169 -3.70 1.06 12.63
CA PRO A 169 -2.41 1.25 13.29
C PRO A 169 -1.40 2.02 12.40
N LEU A 170 -0.29 2.47 12.98
CA LEU A 170 0.70 3.31 12.30
C LEU A 170 1.25 2.68 11.01
N ASP A 171 1.50 1.37 11.02
CA ASP A 171 1.97 0.61 9.86
C ASP A 171 0.99 0.67 8.68
N HIS A 172 -0.32 0.64 8.93
CA HIS A 172 -1.33 0.82 7.90
C HIS A 172 -1.32 2.25 7.33
N LYS A 173 -1.12 3.25 8.19
CA LYS A 173 -1.05 4.67 7.80
C LYS A 173 0.19 4.97 6.96
N LEU A 174 1.34 4.40 7.35
CA LEU A 174 2.58 4.47 6.60
C LEU A 174 2.43 3.79 5.23
N TYR A 175 1.87 2.58 5.20
CA TYR A 175 1.59 1.87 3.95
C TYR A 175 0.68 2.67 3.03
N HIS A 176 -0.43 3.20 3.56
CA HIS A 176 -1.35 4.06 2.80
C HIS A 176 -0.63 5.29 2.25
N THR A 177 0.20 5.95 3.05
CA THR A 177 0.98 7.13 2.62
C THR A 177 1.93 6.77 1.48
N SER A 178 2.65 5.65 1.59
CA SER A 178 3.54 5.16 0.54
C SER A 178 2.78 4.86 -0.76
N VAL A 179 1.65 4.15 -0.68
CA VAL A 179 0.80 3.83 -1.84
C VAL A 179 0.19 5.09 -2.44
N MET A 180 -0.23 6.06 -1.63
CA MET A 180 -0.79 7.32 -2.09
C MET A 180 0.25 8.12 -2.88
N LEU A 181 1.45 8.32 -2.34
CA LEU A 181 2.51 9.08 -3.01
C LEU A 181 2.97 8.40 -4.30
N ALA A 182 3.24 7.09 -4.26
CA ALA A 182 3.62 6.33 -5.44
C ALA A 182 2.48 6.29 -6.47
N GLY A 183 1.25 6.10 -6.02
CA GLY A 183 0.03 6.02 -6.82
C GLY A 183 -0.24 7.30 -7.58
N LEU A 184 -0.20 8.44 -6.90
CA LEU A 184 -0.36 9.75 -7.53
C LEU A 184 0.75 10.02 -8.56
N ALA A 185 2.00 9.65 -8.27
CA ALA A 185 3.11 9.79 -9.20
C ALA A 185 2.90 8.95 -10.48
N VAL A 186 2.55 7.67 -10.37
CA VAL A 186 2.32 6.81 -11.54
C VAL A 186 1.06 7.17 -12.32
N ILE A 187 0.01 7.64 -11.64
CA ILE A 187 -1.20 8.14 -12.31
C ILE A 187 -0.89 9.39 -13.10
N ALA A 188 -0.30 10.41 -12.48
CA ALA A 188 0.02 11.67 -13.14
C ALA A 188 0.93 11.43 -14.36
N THR A 189 1.99 10.66 -14.17
CA THR A 189 2.93 10.34 -15.26
C THR A 189 2.31 9.43 -16.33
N GLY A 190 1.51 8.44 -15.93
CA GLY A 190 0.84 7.52 -16.85
C GLY A 190 -0.18 8.21 -17.75
N LEU A 191 -0.96 9.16 -17.19
CA LEU A 191 -1.89 9.99 -17.97
C LEU A 191 -1.16 10.84 -19.01
N VAL A 192 0.01 11.41 -18.67
CA VAL A 192 0.83 12.14 -19.65
C VAL A 192 1.43 11.20 -20.69
N MET A 193 1.88 10.00 -20.29
CA MET A 193 2.41 9.00 -21.21
C MET A 193 1.38 8.49 -22.23
N MET A 194 0.07 8.65 -21.99
CA MET A 194 -0.95 8.33 -22.99
C MET A 194 -0.77 9.09 -24.31
N PHE A 195 -0.20 10.30 -24.28
CA PHE A 195 0.07 11.07 -25.50
C PHE A 195 1.17 10.46 -26.39
N ARG A 196 1.96 9.50 -25.89
CA ARG A 196 2.99 8.81 -26.68
C ARG A 196 2.46 7.64 -27.51
N ILE A 197 1.23 7.20 -27.25
CA ILE A 197 0.62 6.03 -27.89
C ILE A 197 -0.69 6.41 -28.58
N GLU A 198 -1.06 5.64 -29.58
CA GLU A 198 -2.39 5.72 -30.18
C GLU A 198 -3.41 5.07 -29.23
N ASN A 199 -4.46 5.80 -28.90
CA ASN A 199 -5.52 5.35 -28.00
C ASN A 199 -6.83 6.11 -28.30
N ALA A 200 -7.93 5.69 -27.68
CA ALA A 200 -9.25 6.24 -27.95
C ALA A 200 -9.58 7.54 -27.18
N LEU A 201 -8.76 7.94 -26.21
CA LEU A 201 -9.05 9.07 -25.32
C LEU A 201 -8.34 10.36 -25.74
N VAL A 202 -7.10 10.26 -26.22
CA VAL A 202 -6.27 11.41 -26.62
C VAL A 202 -5.56 11.13 -27.94
N ALA A 203 -5.45 12.16 -28.78
CA ALA A 203 -4.64 12.08 -29.99
C ALA A 203 -3.15 11.96 -29.63
N ARG A 204 -2.45 11.05 -30.31
CA ARG A 204 -1.00 10.88 -30.13
C ARG A 204 -0.28 12.19 -30.47
N ASN A 205 0.53 12.68 -29.54
CA ASN A 205 1.38 13.86 -29.72
C ASN A 205 2.78 13.58 -29.15
N ALA A 206 3.71 13.20 -30.03
CA ALA A 206 5.08 12.90 -29.65
C ALA A 206 5.87 14.15 -29.19
N TYR A 207 5.42 15.35 -29.58
CA TYR A 207 6.08 16.63 -29.33
C TYR A 207 5.48 17.40 -28.14
N LEU A 208 4.62 16.75 -27.33
CA LEU A 208 3.99 17.40 -26.18
C LEU A 208 5.02 17.93 -25.18
N LEU A 209 6.13 17.22 -25.00
CA LEU A 209 7.21 17.55 -24.07
C LEU A 209 8.57 17.42 -24.79
N ALA A 210 9.56 18.16 -24.29
CA ALA A 210 10.96 17.98 -24.66
C ALA A 210 11.49 16.59 -24.26
N GLU A 211 12.58 16.14 -24.88
CA GLU A 211 13.10 14.77 -24.71
C GLU A 211 13.57 14.51 -23.27
N GLU A 212 14.20 15.48 -22.64
CA GLU A 212 14.66 15.42 -21.25
C GLU A 212 13.48 15.30 -20.29
N THR A 213 12.40 16.02 -20.58
CA THR A 213 11.16 15.96 -19.78
C THR A 213 10.46 14.61 -19.95
N TRP A 214 10.51 14.00 -21.14
CA TRP A 214 10.06 12.62 -21.32
C TRP A 214 10.90 11.63 -20.52
N GLY A 215 12.22 11.81 -20.50
CA GLY A 215 13.14 11.07 -19.65
C GLY A 215 12.76 11.09 -18.18
N LEU A 216 12.45 12.28 -17.66
CA LEU A 216 11.95 12.46 -16.30
C LEU A 216 10.60 11.76 -16.09
N MET A 217 9.68 11.86 -17.07
CA MET A 217 8.36 11.21 -17.00
C MET A 217 8.48 9.69 -16.85
N TYR A 218 9.29 9.05 -17.69
CA TYR A 218 9.53 7.60 -17.63
C TYR A 218 10.28 7.20 -16.36
N THR A 219 11.17 8.06 -15.87
CA THR A 219 11.89 7.81 -14.62
C THR A 219 10.95 7.85 -13.42
N LEU A 220 10.11 8.88 -13.30
CA LEU A 220 9.14 9.00 -12.20
C LEU A 220 8.10 7.87 -12.24
N HIS A 221 7.58 7.55 -13.43
CA HIS A 221 6.67 6.42 -13.60
C HIS A 221 7.34 5.10 -13.23
N GLY A 222 8.58 4.87 -13.70
CA GLY A 222 9.37 3.69 -13.41
C GLY A 222 9.71 3.53 -11.93
N LEU A 223 10.11 4.61 -11.24
CA LEU A 223 10.37 4.60 -9.79
C LEU A 223 9.12 4.22 -9.00
N GLY A 224 7.98 4.82 -9.32
CA GLY A 224 6.71 4.50 -8.69
C GLY A 224 6.29 3.04 -8.95
N ALA A 225 6.39 2.58 -10.20
CA ALA A 225 6.06 1.21 -10.58
C ALA A 225 6.96 0.18 -9.85
N VAL A 226 8.27 0.44 -9.78
CA VAL A 226 9.21 -0.42 -9.07
C VAL A 226 8.91 -0.44 -7.57
N LEU A 227 8.60 0.71 -6.97
CA LEU A 227 8.18 0.76 -5.56
C LEU A 227 6.90 -0.06 -5.31
N PHE A 228 5.95 -0.04 -6.25
CA PHE A 228 4.73 -0.85 -6.16
C PHE A 228 4.98 -2.36 -6.19
N VAL A 229 6.10 -2.84 -6.74
CA VAL A 229 6.46 -4.27 -6.66
C VAL A 229 6.64 -4.68 -5.20
N MET A 230 7.52 -4.00 -4.45
CA MET A 230 7.76 -4.30 -3.03
C MET A 230 6.49 -4.07 -2.18
N LEU A 231 5.77 -2.97 -2.41
CA LEU A 231 4.55 -2.66 -1.65
C LEU A 231 3.48 -3.74 -1.86
N THR A 232 3.27 -4.18 -3.10
CA THR A 232 2.27 -5.21 -3.43
C THR A 232 2.66 -6.56 -2.84
N LEU A 233 3.93 -6.97 -2.94
CA LEU A 233 4.42 -8.21 -2.31
C LEU A 233 4.18 -8.19 -0.81
N THR A 234 4.56 -7.10 -0.15
CA THR A 234 4.41 -6.93 1.30
C THR A 234 2.95 -6.94 1.72
N HIS A 235 2.08 -6.27 0.97
CA HIS A 235 0.64 -6.24 1.23
C HIS A 235 0.00 -7.62 1.11
N ILE A 236 0.30 -8.34 0.03
CA ILE A 236 -0.22 -9.71 -0.17
C ILE A 236 0.28 -10.62 0.95
N TYR A 237 1.56 -10.53 1.32
CA TYR A 237 2.12 -11.30 2.42
C TYR A 237 1.36 -11.08 3.74
N PHE A 238 1.15 -9.82 4.15
CA PHE A 238 0.40 -9.52 5.37
C PHE A 238 -1.07 -9.93 5.28
N ALA A 239 -1.67 -9.86 4.08
CA ALA A 239 -3.04 -10.28 3.85
C ALA A 239 -3.25 -11.80 3.98
N VAL A 240 -2.27 -12.63 3.58
CA VAL A 240 -2.40 -14.10 3.66
C VAL A 240 -1.89 -14.69 4.97
N ARG A 241 -1.33 -13.87 5.86
CA ARG A 241 -0.72 -14.33 7.11
C ARG A 241 -1.79 -14.95 8.05
N PRO A 242 -1.58 -16.16 8.60
CA PRO A 242 -2.61 -16.87 9.35
C PRO A 242 -3.18 -16.12 10.57
N ASP A 243 -2.35 -15.40 11.32
CA ASP A 243 -2.77 -14.63 12.50
C ASP A 243 -3.51 -13.33 12.16
N LYS A 244 -3.43 -12.88 10.90
CA LYS A 244 -4.10 -11.68 10.37
C LYS A 244 -5.18 -11.99 9.35
N ILE A 245 -5.44 -13.27 9.06
CA ILE A 245 -6.39 -13.69 8.02
C ILE A 245 -7.81 -13.15 8.24
N TRP A 246 -8.18 -12.85 9.48
CA TRP A 246 -9.46 -12.23 9.83
C TRP A 246 -9.63 -10.84 9.20
N LEU A 247 -8.56 -10.06 9.03
CA LEU A 247 -8.58 -8.79 8.31
C LEU A 247 -8.91 -9.02 6.83
N THR A 248 -8.30 -10.02 6.20
CA THR A 248 -8.59 -10.38 4.79
C THR A 248 -10.01 -10.90 4.63
N LYS A 249 -10.49 -11.73 5.58
CA LYS A 249 -11.90 -12.14 5.63
C LYS A 249 -12.83 -10.94 5.74
N SER A 250 -12.47 -9.92 6.52
CA SER A 250 -13.27 -8.69 6.60
C SER A 250 -13.28 -7.91 5.27
N MET A 251 -12.22 -7.99 4.47
CA MET A 251 -12.14 -7.40 3.15
C MET A 251 -13.00 -8.14 2.11
N ILE A 252 -13.25 -9.43 2.35
CA ILE A 252 -14.11 -10.28 1.51
C ILE A 252 -15.58 -10.20 1.97
N PHE A 253 -15.85 -10.33 3.26
CA PHE A 253 -17.19 -10.47 3.84
C PHE A 253 -17.74 -9.20 4.53
N GLY A 254 -16.91 -8.20 4.79
CA GLY A 254 -17.29 -6.88 5.30
C GLY A 254 -17.32 -6.73 6.83
N SER A 255 -17.26 -7.82 7.58
CA SER A 255 -17.41 -7.81 9.04
C SER A 255 -16.30 -8.54 9.79
N VAL A 256 -16.15 -8.19 11.06
CA VAL A 256 -15.29 -8.83 12.06
C VAL A 256 -16.12 -9.21 13.29
N SER A 257 -15.69 -10.24 14.01
CA SER A 257 -16.34 -10.63 15.27
C SER A 257 -16.00 -9.66 16.40
N ARG A 258 -16.86 -9.62 17.42
CA ARG A 258 -16.61 -8.86 18.65
C ARG A 258 -15.28 -9.22 19.31
N ASP A 259 -14.92 -10.50 19.36
CA ASP A 259 -13.68 -10.96 19.98
C ASP A 259 -12.44 -10.50 19.19
N GLU A 260 -12.48 -10.58 17.87
CA GLU A 260 -11.41 -10.06 16.99
C GLU A 260 -11.24 -8.54 17.17
N TYR A 261 -12.35 -7.82 17.28
CA TYR A 261 -12.34 -6.38 17.55
C TYR A 261 -11.74 -6.05 18.92
N LEU A 262 -12.26 -6.64 20.00
CA LEU A 262 -11.81 -6.37 21.38
C LEU A 262 -10.37 -6.82 21.62
N SER A 263 -9.90 -7.85 20.91
CA SER A 263 -8.51 -8.31 21.02
C SER A 263 -7.51 -7.34 20.37
N HIS A 264 -7.90 -6.63 19.31
CA HIS A 264 -6.97 -5.84 18.49
C HIS A 264 -7.15 -4.32 18.55
N HIS A 265 -8.33 -3.84 18.94
CA HIS A 265 -8.69 -2.43 18.88
C HIS A 265 -9.09 -1.88 20.24
N ASP A 266 -8.81 -0.60 20.45
CA ASP A 266 -9.26 0.16 21.62
C ASP A 266 -10.65 0.75 21.33
N PRO A 267 -11.70 0.35 22.08
CA PRO A 267 -13.06 0.86 21.87
C PRO A 267 -13.21 2.36 22.02
N ASP A 268 -12.35 3.02 22.80
CA ASP A 268 -12.37 4.48 22.94
C ASP A 268 -11.80 5.18 21.69
N ARG A 269 -10.98 4.47 20.90
CA ARG A 269 -10.31 4.99 19.70
C ARG A 269 -10.96 4.55 18.40
N TRP A 270 -11.88 3.58 18.45
CA TRP A 270 -12.70 3.17 17.33
C TRP A 270 -14.10 2.82 17.83
N ASP A 271 -14.93 3.82 18.13
CA ASP A 271 -16.29 3.56 18.58
C ASP A 271 -17.15 2.94 17.47
N VAL A 272 -17.79 1.82 17.80
CA VAL A 272 -18.68 1.05 16.91
C VAL A 272 -20.12 0.98 17.45
N THR A 273 -20.38 1.64 18.58
CA THR A 273 -21.68 1.66 19.27
C THR A 273 -22.56 2.80 18.78
N THR A 274 -21.94 3.90 18.32
CA THR A 274 -22.60 5.02 17.67
C THR A 274 -22.59 4.80 16.15
N LYS A 275 -23.72 4.40 15.59
CA LYS A 275 -24.00 4.45 14.14
C LYS A 275 -25.11 5.44 13.86
#